data_AF-A0A1D6E8D5-F1
#
_entry.id   AF-A0A1D6E8D5-F1
#
_cell.length_a   1.000
_cell.length_b   1.000
_cell.length_c   1.000
_cell.angle_alpha   90.00
_cell.angle_beta   90.00
_cell.angle_gamma   90.00
#
_symmetry.space_group_name_H-M   'P 1'
#
loop_
_entity.id
_entity.type
_entity.pdbx_description
1 polymer ?
#
loop_
_entity_poly.entity_id
_entity_poly.type
_entity_poly.pdbx_seq_one_letter_code
_entity_poly.pdbx_strand_id
1 'polypeptide(L)'
;MTMARPGAALPLLLVVVGACCARLAAAVHLSALGRTLIVEASPKAGQVLHAGEDTITVTWHLNASASSVGYKALEVTLCYAPASQEDRGWRKANDDLSKDKACQFRIARHAYAGGQGTLRYRVARDVPTASYHVRAYALDASGAPVGYGQTAPAYYFHVAGVSGVHASLRVAAAVLSAFSIAALAFFVVVEKRRKDE
;
A
#
# COMPACT_ATOMS: atom_id res chain seq x y z
N MET A 1 5.03 47.53 -39.37
CA MET A 1 5.10 46.05 -39.48
C MET A 1 3.81 45.50 -38.89
N THR A 2 2.83 45.22 -39.74
CA THR A 2 1.49 44.75 -39.37
C THR A 2 1.51 43.22 -39.26
N MET A 3 1.47 42.68 -38.04
CA MET A 3 1.32 41.25 -37.80
C MET A 3 -0.16 40.86 -37.78
N ALA A 4 -0.57 40.09 -38.79
CA ALA A 4 -1.90 39.50 -38.89
C ALA A 4 -2.07 38.37 -37.85
N ARG A 5 -3.12 38.45 -37.04
CA ARG A 5 -3.55 37.40 -36.10
C ARG A 5 -4.43 36.38 -36.84
N PRO A 6 -4.04 35.10 -36.95
CA PRO A 6 -4.89 34.08 -37.54
C PRO A 6 -5.96 33.60 -36.54
N GLY A 7 -7.14 33.33 -37.09
CA GLY A 7 -8.40 33.12 -36.39
C GLY A 7 -8.45 31.88 -35.52
N ALA A 8 -9.18 32.02 -34.41
CA ALA A 8 -9.53 30.95 -33.49
C ALA A 8 -10.62 30.06 -34.12
N ALA A 9 -10.25 28.86 -34.53
CA ALA A 9 -11.20 27.80 -34.87
C ALA A 9 -11.64 27.09 -33.59
N LEU A 10 -12.91 27.26 -33.22
CA LEU A 10 -13.55 26.63 -32.07
C LEU A 10 -14.02 25.21 -32.48
N PRO A 11 -13.43 24.11 -31.98
CA PRO A 11 -13.87 22.77 -32.34
C PRO A 11 -15.09 22.40 -31.47
N LEU A 12 -16.18 22.05 -32.15
CA LEU A 12 -17.46 21.60 -31.61
C LEU A 12 -17.27 20.29 -30.83
N LEU A 13 -17.36 20.37 -29.50
CA LEU A 13 -17.20 19.25 -28.57
C LEU A 13 -18.47 18.38 -28.57
N LEU A 14 -18.47 17.30 -29.37
CA LEU A 14 -19.51 16.27 -29.40
C LEU A 14 -19.45 15.43 -28.12
N VAL A 15 -20.37 15.69 -27.18
CA VAL A 15 -20.55 14.92 -25.94
C VAL A 15 -21.22 13.58 -26.27
N VAL A 16 -20.40 12.55 -26.55
CA VAL A 16 -20.87 11.17 -26.65
C VAL A 16 -21.19 10.68 -25.23
N VAL A 17 -22.47 10.73 -24.86
CA VAL A 17 -23.00 10.10 -23.65
C VAL A 17 -22.98 8.58 -23.86
N GLY A 18 -21.78 8.00 -23.77
CA GLY A 18 -21.61 6.57 -23.70
C GLY A 18 -22.27 6.08 -22.43
N ALA A 19 -23.37 5.34 -22.58
CA ALA A 19 -24.05 4.61 -21.51
C ALA A 19 -23.03 3.66 -20.86
N CYS A 20 -22.33 4.20 -19.85
CA CYS A 20 -21.45 3.45 -19.01
C CYS A 20 -22.36 2.56 -18.17
N CYS A 21 -22.61 1.34 -18.67
CA CYS A 21 -23.06 0.23 -17.87
C CYS A 21 -21.95 -0.07 -16.86
N ALA A 22 -21.82 0.81 -15.86
CA ALA A 22 -21.11 0.52 -14.64
C ALA A 22 -21.82 -0.71 -14.09
N ARG A 23 -21.20 -1.87 -14.27
CA ARG A 23 -21.56 -3.08 -13.55
C ARG A 23 -21.61 -2.64 -12.10
N LEU A 24 -22.80 -2.59 -11.51
CA LEU A 24 -22.97 -2.41 -10.09
C LEU A 24 -22.28 -3.62 -9.47
N ALA A 25 -20.99 -3.49 -9.15
CA ALA A 25 -20.25 -4.52 -8.46
C ALA A 25 -20.96 -4.65 -7.11
N ALA A 26 -21.73 -5.74 -6.97
CA ALA A 26 -22.42 -6.02 -5.72
C ALA A 26 -21.37 -5.98 -4.60
N ALA A 27 -21.64 -5.19 -3.56
CA ALA A 27 -20.71 -5.02 -2.46
C ALA A 27 -20.44 -6.37 -1.79
N VAL A 28 -19.20 -6.83 -1.87
CA VAL A 28 -18.76 -8.07 -1.22
C VAL A 28 -18.33 -7.73 0.20
N HIS A 29 -18.89 -8.44 1.17
CA HIS A 29 -18.59 -8.26 2.58
C HIS A 29 -17.65 -9.37 3.04
N LEU A 30 -16.60 -9.04 3.79
CA LEU A 30 -15.64 -10.01 4.32
C LEU A 30 -16.32 -11.02 5.24
N SER A 31 -17.25 -10.55 6.08
CA SER A 31 -18.06 -11.38 6.99
C SER A 31 -18.90 -12.44 6.27
N ALA A 32 -19.28 -12.18 5.01
CA ALA A 32 -20.06 -13.11 4.18
C ALA A 32 -19.18 -14.17 3.49
N LEU A 33 -17.86 -14.00 3.48
CA LEU A 33 -16.93 -14.96 2.88
C LEU A 33 -16.61 -16.09 3.85
N GLY A 34 -16.56 -17.32 3.32
CA GLY A 34 -16.07 -18.46 4.07
C GLY A 34 -14.56 -18.37 4.30
N ARG A 35 -14.10 -18.63 5.52
CA ARG A 35 -12.67 -18.78 5.83
C ARG A 35 -12.17 -20.17 5.40
N THR A 36 -11.96 -20.33 4.11
CA THR A 36 -11.63 -21.62 3.46
C THR A 36 -10.14 -21.84 3.27
N LEU A 37 -9.33 -20.79 3.36
CA LEU A 37 -7.88 -20.86 3.20
C LEU A 37 -7.18 -20.76 4.56
N ILE A 38 -6.18 -21.60 4.75
CA ILE A 38 -5.18 -21.47 5.81
C ILE A 38 -3.99 -20.77 5.17
N VAL A 39 -3.60 -19.61 5.72
CA VAL A 39 -2.53 -18.76 5.19
C VAL A 39 -1.47 -18.60 6.25
N GLU A 40 -0.23 -18.86 5.85
CA GLU A 40 0.96 -18.74 6.69
C GLU A 40 1.98 -17.84 6.01
N ALA A 41 2.79 -17.17 6.81
CA ALA A 41 3.87 -16.32 6.34
C ALA A 41 5.15 -16.67 7.11
N SER A 42 6.29 -16.61 6.43
CA SER A 42 7.59 -16.94 7.02
C SER A 42 8.08 -16.03 8.15
N PRO A 43 7.69 -14.73 8.25
CA PRO A 43 8.16 -13.89 9.35
C PRO A 43 7.69 -14.41 10.70
N LYS A 44 8.59 -14.41 11.68
CA LYS A 44 8.25 -14.71 13.07
C LYS A 44 7.51 -13.53 13.70
N ALA A 45 6.76 -13.81 14.77
CA ALA A 45 6.12 -12.78 15.59
C ALA A 45 7.12 -11.66 15.93
N GLY A 46 6.78 -10.42 15.61
CA GLY A 46 7.61 -9.25 15.93
C GLY A 46 8.88 -9.09 15.09
N GLN A 47 9.12 -9.96 14.11
CA GLN A 47 10.23 -9.77 13.16
C GLN A 47 10.03 -8.46 12.38
N VAL A 48 11.11 -7.70 12.20
CA VAL A 48 11.14 -6.48 11.41
C VAL A 48 11.74 -6.78 10.04
N LEU A 49 11.03 -6.39 8.98
CA LEU A 49 11.45 -6.53 7.59
C LEU A 49 11.69 -5.16 6.98
N HIS A 50 12.78 -4.98 6.25
CA HIS A 50 13.12 -3.75 5.56
C HIS A 50 12.53 -3.76 4.15
N ALA A 51 11.69 -2.76 3.88
CA ALA A 51 11.08 -2.56 2.57
C ALA A 51 12.17 -2.37 1.49
N GLY A 52 12.04 -3.09 0.38
CA GLY A 52 12.98 -3.11 -0.74
C GLY A 52 14.12 -4.11 -0.62
N GLU A 53 14.28 -4.75 0.54
CA GLU A 53 15.41 -5.64 0.85
C GLU A 53 14.92 -7.05 1.22
N ASP A 54 14.10 -7.13 2.27
CA ASP A 54 13.67 -8.40 2.85
C ASP A 54 12.56 -9.08 2.04
N THR A 55 12.53 -10.41 2.11
CA THR A 55 11.57 -11.26 1.40
C THR A 55 10.76 -12.11 2.37
N ILE A 56 9.44 -12.12 2.17
CA ILE A 56 8.52 -13.03 2.85
C ILE A 56 8.19 -14.21 1.95
N THR A 57 8.04 -15.39 2.55
CA THR A 57 7.43 -16.54 1.88
C THR A 57 6.03 -16.69 2.44
N VAL A 58 5.04 -16.64 1.55
CA VAL A 58 3.63 -16.86 1.89
C VAL A 58 3.24 -18.23 1.38
N THR A 59 2.69 -19.05 2.26
CA THR A 59 2.09 -20.33 1.92
C THR A 59 0.60 -20.28 2.20
N TRP A 60 -0.16 -20.95 1.36
CA TRP A 60 -1.58 -21.16 1.62
C TRP A 60 -1.95 -22.59 1.29
N HIS A 61 -2.98 -23.09 1.98
CA HIS A 61 -3.62 -24.33 1.63
C HIS A 61 -5.12 -24.29 1.94
N LEU A 62 -5.90 -25.14 1.29
CA LEU A 62 -7.33 -25.29 1.51
C LEU A 62 -7.55 -25.98 2.86
N ASN A 63 -8.48 -25.46 3.65
CA ASN A 63 -8.94 -26.14 4.86
C ASN A 63 -9.63 -27.46 4.47
N ALA A 64 -9.37 -28.55 5.20
CA ALA A 64 -9.82 -29.90 4.85
C ALA A 64 -11.35 -30.03 4.71
N SER A 65 -12.12 -29.23 5.45
CA SER A 65 -13.59 -29.20 5.38
C SER A 65 -14.15 -28.23 4.35
N ALA A 66 -13.29 -27.47 3.65
CA ALA A 66 -13.71 -26.46 2.69
C ALA A 66 -13.75 -27.03 1.26
N SER A 67 -14.69 -26.53 0.47
CA SER A 67 -14.76 -26.80 -0.95
C SER A 67 -14.06 -25.69 -1.74
N SER A 68 -13.21 -26.06 -2.71
CA SER A 68 -12.63 -25.12 -3.67
C SER A 68 -13.42 -25.01 -4.97
N VAL A 69 -14.68 -25.47 -4.98
CA VAL A 69 -15.54 -25.40 -6.16
C VAL A 69 -15.71 -23.94 -6.57
N GLY A 70 -15.42 -23.65 -7.83
CA GLY A 70 -15.52 -22.32 -8.41
C GLY A 70 -14.26 -21.46 -8.29
N TYR A 71 -13.21 -21.90 -7.58
CA TYR A 71 -11.98 -21.11 -7.44
C TYR A 71 -11.23 -21.07 -8.77
N LYS A 72 -10.91 -19.87 -9.25
CA LYS A 72 -10.19 -19.62 -10.51
C LYS A 72 -8.90 -18.87 -10.33
N ALA A 73 -8.83 -17.98 -9.33
CA ALA A 73 -7.62 -17.26 -9.00
C ALA A 73 -7.44 -17.11 -7.49
N LEU A 74 -6.21 -16.84 -7.09
CA LEU A 74 -5.84 -16.44 -5.74
C LEU A 74 -5.24 -15.05 -5.79
N GLU A 75 -5.69 -14.19 -4.89
CA GLU A 75 -5.12 -12.87 -4.68
C GLU A 75 -4.58 -12.78 -3.26
N VAL A 76 -3.30 -12.48 -3.12
CA VAL A 76 -2.61 -12.36 -1.85
C VAL A 76 -2.33 -10.88 -1.60
N THR A 77 -2.72 -10.39 -0.43
CA THR A 77 -2.59 -8.99 -0.04
C THR A 77 -1.90 -8.86 1.31
N LEU A 78 -1.16 -7.77 1.46
CA LEU A 78 -0.57 -7.33 2.71
C LEU A 78 -1.52 -6.33 3.36
N CYS A 79 -1.88 -6.60 4.61
CA CYS A 79 -2.90 -5.86 5.35
C CYS A 79 -2.32 -5.27 6.64
N TYR A 80 -2.70 -4.04 6.98
CA TYR A 80 -2.35 -3.45 8.28
C TYR A 80 -2.89 -4.31 9.43
N ALA A 81 -2.04 -4.69 10.37
CA ALA A 81 -2.46 -5.35 11.61
C ALA A 81 -3.23 -4.36 12.51
N PRO A 82 -4.11 -4.84 13.42
CA PRO A 82 -4.97 -3.99 14.25
C PRO A 82 -4.24 -2.86 14.98
N ALA A 83 -3.09 -3.14 15.60
CA ALA A 83 -2.26 -2.14 16.28
C ALA A 83 -1.77 -1.00 15.37
N SER A 84 -1.72 -1.22 14.05
CA SER A 84 -1.35 -0.19 13.06
C SER A 84 -2.53 0.56 12.45
N GLN A 85 -3.76 0.23 12.86
CA GLN A 85 -5.01 0.89 12.44
C GLN A 85 -5.54 1.89 13.48
N GLU A 86 -5.11 1.78 14.73
CA GLU A 86 -5.46 2.70 15.82
C GLU A 86 -5.15 4.14 15.44
N ASP A 87 -6.13 5.03 15.66
CA ASP A 87 -6.10 6.47 15.32
C ASP A 87 -5.73 6.80 13.86
N ARG A 88 -5.82 5.82 12.96
CA ARG A 88 -5.43 5.96 11.55
C ARG A 88 -6.55 5.50 10.64
N GLY A 89 -7.56 6.37 10.47
CA GLY A 89 -8.74 6.09 9.63
C GLY A 89 -8.42 5.63 8.20
N TRP A 90 -7.30 6.06 7.62
CA TRP A 90 -6.85 5.65 6.29
C TRP A 90 -6.24 4.24 6.22
N ARG A 91 -6.10 3.55 7.35
CA ARG A 91 -5.63 2.15 7.47
C ARG A 91 -6.69 1.20 8.03
N LYS A 92 -7.86 1.72 8.41
CA LYS A 92 -8.89 0.94 9.11
C LYS A 92 -9.50 -0.12 8.21
N ALA A 93 -9.68 -1.31 8.76
CA ALA A 93 -10.44 -2.37 8.12
C ALA A 93 -11.91 -1.96 7.97
N ASN A 94 -12.54 -2.46 6.90
CA ASN A 94 -13.98 -2.38 6.70
C ASN A 94 -14.52 -3.75 6.28
N ASP A 95 -15.76 -4.04 6.64
CA ASP A 95 -16.39 -5.29 6.23
C ASP A 95 -16.71 -5.27 4.73
N ASP A 96 -17.17 -4.14 4.20
CA ASP A 96 -17.30 -3.92 2.76
C ASP A 96 -15.90 -3.86 2.13
N LEU A 97 -15.55 -4.87 1.35
CA LEU A 97 -14.21 -5.00 0.77
C LEU A 97 -13.86 -3.85 -0.18
N SER A 98 -14.84 -3.18 -0.77
CA SER A 98 -14.61 -2.00 -1.59
C SER A 98 -14.14 -0.77 -0.77
N LYS A 99 -14.37 -0.81 0.54
CA LYS A 99 -14.01 0.24 1.51
C LYS A 99 -12.93 -0.21 2.49
N ASP A 100 -12.44 -1.45 2.39
CA ASP A 100 -11.40 -1.99 3.27
C ASP A 100 -10.06 -1.32 2.97
N LYS A 101 -9.66 -0.38 3.84
CA LYS A 101 -8.36 0.31 3.75
C LYS A 101 -7.25 -0.44 4.49
N ALA A 102 -7.53 -1.56 5.16
CA ALA A 102 -6.47 -2.34 5.79
C ALA A 102 -5.62 -3.06 4.73
N CYS A 103 -6.24 -3.58 3.68
CA CYS A 103 -5.63 -4.50 2.72
C CYS A 103 -5.39 -3.86 1.33
N GLN A 104 -4.59 -2.79 1.28
CA GLN A 104 -4.39 -2.01 0.04
C GLN A 104 -3.21 -2.50 -0.82
N PHE A 105 -2.32 -3.33 -0.28
CA PHE A 105 -1.08 -3.72 -0.95
C PHE A 105 -1.21 -5.12 -1.52
N ARG A 106 -1.43 -5.25 -2.83
CA ARG A 106 -1.46 -6.54 -3.49
C ARG A 106 -0.04 -7.09 -3.64
N ILE A 107 0.21 -8.23 -3.02
CA ILE A 107 1.47 -8.98 -3.12
C ILE A 107 1.52 -9.69 -4.48
N ALA A 108 0.45 -10.42 -4.80
CA ALA A 108 0.36 -11.17 -6.05
C ALA A 108 -1.08 -11.57 -6.39
N ARG A 109 -1.28 -11.93 -7.65
CA ARG A 109 -2.49 -12.58 -8.14
C ARG A 109 -2.11 -13.64 -9.16
N HIS A 110 -2.54 -14.88 -8.93
CA HIS A 110 -2.21 -16.02 -9.79
C HIS A 110 -3.43 -16.90 -10.02
N ALA A 111 -3.40 -17.71 -11.08
CA ALA A 111 -4.43 -18.72 -11.31
C ALA A 111 -4.44 -19.75 -10.17
N TYR A 112 -5.63 -20.21 -9.78
CA TYR A 112 -5.78 -21.27 -8.80
C TYR A 112 -5.40 -22.61 -9.44
N ALA A 113 -4.24 -23.14 -9.07
CA ALA A 113 -3.68 -24.38 -9.62
C ALA A 113 -3.74 -25.58 -8.66
N GLY A 114 -4.58 -25.51 -7.62
CA GLY A 114 -4.72 -26.56 -6.61
C GLY A 114 -4.82 -26.02 -5.19
N GLY A 115 -5.10 -26.92 -4.25
CA GLY A 115 -5.38 -26.61 -2.85
C GLY A 115 -4.17 -26.18 -2.01
N GLN A 116 -2.98 -26.02 -2.58
CA GLN A 116 -1.79 -25.54 -1.88
C GLN A 116 -0.95 -24.67 -2.81
N GLY A 117 -0.30 -23.64 -2.28
CA GLY A 117 0.66 -22.83 -3.01
C GLY A 117 1.66 -22.13 -2.12
N THR A 118 2.73 -21.65 -2.75
CA THR A 118 3.81 -20.90 -2.11
C THR A 118 4.23 -19.75 -3.01
N LEU A 119 4.57 -18.62 -2.40
CA LEU A 119 5.00 -17.41 -3.09
C LEU A 119 6.09 -16.72 -2.29
N ARG A 120 7.15 -16.28 -2.97
CA ARG A 120 8.14 -15.37 -2.40
C ARG A 120 7.84 -13.95 -2.85
N TYR A 121 7.76 -13.03 -1.89
CA TYR A 121 7.51 -11.62 -2.13
C TYR A 121 8.55 -10.78 -1.42
N ARG A 122 9.28 -9.96 -2.18
CA ARG A 122 10.11 -8.91 -1.60
C ARG A 122 9.20 -7.78 -1.16
N VAL A 123 9.29 -7.36 0.10
CA VAL A 123 8.49 -6.24 0.62
C VAL A 123 8.76 -5.02 -0.25
N ALA A 124 7.74 -4.47 -0.90
CA ALA A 124 7.94 -3.38 -1.84
C ALA A 124 8.34 -2.08 -1.12
N ARG A 125 9.08 -1.20 -1.80
CA ARG A 125 9.64 0.04 -1.22
C ARG A 125 8.58 1.05 -0.79
N ASP A 126 7.40 0.96 -1.36
CA ASP A 126 6.22 1.78 -1.07
C ASP A 126 5.38 1.25 0.10
N VAL A 127 5.71 0.08 0.65
CA VAL A 127 5.09 -0.42 1.89
C VAL A 127 5.58 0.44 3.06
N PRO A 128 4.70 1.18 3.75
CA PRO A 128 5.10 2.08 4.81
C PRO A 128 5.46 1.36 6.10
N THR A 129 6.10 2.09 7.01
CA THR A 129 6.39 1.58 8.35
C THR A 129 5.09 1.30 9.12
N ALA A 130 4.87 0.03 9.45
CA ALA A 130 3.70 -0.46 10.19
C ALA A 130 3.85 -1.95 10.55
N SER A 131 2.88 -2.47 11.29
CA SER A 131 2.68 -3.89 11.53
C SER A 131 1.70 -4.44 10.52
N TYR A 132 1.96 -5.64 10.01
CA TYR A 132 1.24 -6.25 8.92
C TYR A 132 0.91 -7.72 9.17
N HIS A 133 -0.07 -8.18 8.41
CA HIS A 133 -0.44 -9.57 8.27
C HIS A 133 -0.78 -9.85 6.80
N VAL A 134 -0.74 -11.12 6.41
CA VAL A 134 -1.09 -11.54 5.05
C VAL A 134 -2.51 -12.08 5.04
N ARG A 135 -3.29 -11.63 4.05
CA ARG A 135 -4.62 -12.16 3.72
C ARG A 135 -4.60 -12.67 2.28
N ALA A 136 -5.25 -13.80 2.04
CA ALA A 136 -5.45 -14.35 0.71
C ALA A 136 -6.94 -14.49 0.43
N TYR A 137 -7.33 -14.20 -0.81
CA TYR A 137 -8.68 -14.35 -1.32
C TYR A 137 -8.70 -15.39 -2.43
N ALA A 138 -9.65 -16.32 -2.35
CA ALA A 138 -10.03 -17.15 -3.48
C ALA A 138 -11.05 -16.39 -4.32
N LEU A 139 -10.79 -16.28 -5.62
CA LEU A 139 -11.61 -15.53 -6.56
C LEU A 139 -12.28 -16.48 -7.55
N ASP A 140 -13.51 -16.16 -7.94
CA ASP A 140 -14.24 -16.88 -8.99
C ASP A 140 -13.86 -16.41 -10.41
N ALA A 141 -14.59 -16.89 -11.42
CA ALA A 141 -14.37 -16.51 -12.83
C ALA A 141 -14.66 -15.04 -13.13
N SER A 142 -15.50 -14.38 -12.34
CA SER A 142 -15.78 -12.94 -12.46
C SER A 142 -14.70 -12.09 -11.77
N GLY A 143 -13.83 -12.73 -10.97
CA GLY A 143 -12.83 -12.07 -10.16
C GLY A 143 -13.35 -11.62 -8.79
N ALA A 144 -14.57 -12.03 -8.42
CA ALA A 144 -15.17 -11.73 -7.13
C ALA A 144 -14.59 -12.66 -6.04
N PRO A 145 -14.26 -12.15 -4.85
CA PRO A 145 -13.89 -12.98 -3.72
C PRO A 145 -15.05 -13.90 -3.30
N VAL A 146 -14.76 -15.20 -3.18
CA VAL A 146 -15.72 -16.26 -2.78
C VAL A 146 -15.25 -17.05 -1.55
N GLY A 147 -14.02 -16.80 -1.11
CA GLY A 147 -13.46 -17.35 0.11
C GLY A 147 -12.19 -16.60 0.49
N TYR A 148 -11.77 -16.74 1.74
CA TYR A 148 -10.55 -16.08 2.20
C TYR A 148 -9.81 -16.88 3.26
N GLY A 149 -8.60 -16.42 3.56
CA GLY A 149 -7.81 -16.84 4.69
C GLY A 149 -6.85 -15.73 5.09
N GLN A 150 -6.37 -15.78 6.32
CA GLN A 150 -5.37 -14.83 6.79
C GLN A 150 -4.52 -15.45 7.88
N THR A 151 -3.28 -14.98 7.94
CA THR A 151 -2.31 -15.30 8.99
C THR A 151 -2.88 -15.04 10.38
N ALA A 152 -2.56 -15.91 11.33
CA ALA A 152 -3.00 -15.74 12.72
C ALA A 152 -2.25 -14.57 13.40
N PRO A 153 -2.85 -13.93 14.43
CA PRO A 153 -2.23 -12.79 15.13
C PRO A 153 -0.82 -13.03 15.66
N ALA A 154 -0.52 -14.27 16.06
CA ALA A 154 0.81 -14.67 16.52
C ALA A 154 1.90 -14.59 15.44
N TYR A 155 1.55 -14.42 14.15
CA TYR A 155 2.49 -14.33 13.04
C TYR A 155 2.47 -12.95 12.36
N TYR A 156 1.98 -11.94 13.07
CA TYR A 156 2.10 -10.56 12.59
C TYR A 156 3.55 -10.09 12.68
N PHE A 157 3.95 -9.28 11.71
CA PHE A 157 5.32 -8.81 11.57
C PHE A 157 5.35 -7.32 11.30
N HIS A 158 6.51 -6.72 11.55
CA HIS A 158 6.73 -5.30 11.31
C HIS A 158 7.44 -5.10 9.98
N VAL A 159 7.09 -4.02 9.29
CA VAL A 159 7.85 -3.51 8.15
C VAL A 159 8.46 -2.18 8.56
N ALA A 160 9.76 -2.04 8.36
CA ALA A 160 10.45 -0.76 8.32
C ALA A 160 10.41 -0.26 6.87
N GLY A 161 9.56 0.74 6.63
CA GLY A 161 9.44 1.39 5.32
C GLY A 161 10.72 2.15 4.97
N VAL A 162 10.95 2.36 3.67
CA VAL A 162 12.07 3.18 3.21
C VAL A 162 11.82 4.63 3.63
N SER A 163 12.60 5.16 4.55
CA SER A 163 12.57 6.60 4.82
C SER A 163 13.21 7.32 3.64
N GLY A 164 12.49 8.23 2.99
CA GLY A 164 13.06 9.10 1.95
C GLY A 164 14.17 10.03 2.47
N VAL A 165 14.35 10.11 3.79
CA VAL A 165 15.39 10.89 4.46
C VAL A 165 16.70 10.09 4.51
N HIS A 166 17.37 10.01 3.36
CA HIS A 166 18.70 9.42 3.24
C HIS A 166 19.72 10.14 4.14
N ALA A 167 20.79 9.43 4.54
CA ALA A 167 21.85 9.99 5.36
C ALA A 167 22.46 11.25 4.73
N SER A 168 22.61 11.28 3.40
CA SER A 168 23.07 12.45 2.64
C SER A 168 22.17 13.67 2.83
N LEU A 169 20.84 13.48 2.82
CA LEU A 169 19.89 14.56 3.06
C LEU A 169 19.97 15.08 4.50
N ARG A 170 20.20 14.20 5.49
CA ARG A 170 20.41 14.62 6.88
C ARG A 170 21.69 15.45 7.03
N VAL A 171 22.78 15.01 6.39
CA VAL A 171 24.05 15.74 6.39
C VAL A 171 23.90 17.09 5.70
N ALA A 172 23.27 17.14 4.52
CA ALA A 172 23.03 18.40 3.81
C ALA A 172 22.15 19.36 4.64
N ALA A 173 21.08 18.85 5.27
CA ALA A 173 20.24 19.65 6.16
C ALA A 173 21.06 20.20 7.33
N ALA A 174 21.87 19.37 7.99
CA ALA A 174 22.72 19.81 9.11
C ALA A 174 23.71 20.91 8.69
N VAL A 175 24.39 20.74 7.55
CA VAL A 175 25.36 21.74 7.03
C VAL A 175 24.67 23.06 6.68
N LEU A 176 23.55 23.02 5.97
CA LEU A 176 22.80 24.23 5.58
C LEU A 176 22.20 24.93 6.81
N SER A 177 21.73 24.20 7.81
CA SER A 177 21.28 24.77 9.09
C SER A 177 22.42 25.42 9.87
N ALA A 178 23.61 24.81 9.91
CA ALA A 178 24.78 25.41 10.55
C ALA A 178 25.22 26.70 9.82
N PHE A 179 25.22 26.68 8.48
CA PHE A 179 25.56 27.84 7.67
C PHE A 179 24.57 28.99 7.87
N SER A 180 23.27 28.73 7.96
CA SER A 180 22.28 29.80 8.18
C SER A 180 22.45 30.48 9.53
N ILE A 181 22.73 29.72 10.59
CA ILE A 181 23.03 30.27 11.93
C ILE A 181 24.31 31.11 11.89
N ALA A 182 25.36 30.60 11.26
CA ALA A 182 26.64 31.32 11.12
C ALA A 182 26.48 32.62 10.31
N ALA A 183 25.74 32.58 9.21
CA ALA A 183 25.45 33.74 8.39
C ALA A 183 24.63 34.79 9.17
N LEU A 184 23.60 34.36 9.91
CA LEU A 184 22.83 35.24 10.78
C LEU A 184 23.71 35.91 11.84
N ALA A 185 24.53 35.13 12.54
CA ALA A 185 25.45 35.67 13.55
C ALA A 185 26.44 36.67 12.94
N PHE A 186 26.98 36.37 11.76
CA PHE A 186 27.86 37.26 11.02
C PHE A 186 27.15 38.59 10.69
N PHE A 187 25.95 38.55 10.11
CA PHE A 187 25.20 39.77 9.79
C PHE A 187 24.83 40.58 11.03
N VAL A 188 24.43 39.94 12.13
CA VAL A 188 24.17 40.62 13.41
C VAL A 188 25.41 41.36 13.93
N VAL A 189 26.60 40.76 13.82
CA VAL A 189 27.86 41.40 14.24
C VAL A 189 28.19 42.59 13.32
N VAL A 190 28.04 42.43 12.02
CA VAL A 190 28.28 43.51 11.04
C VAL A 190 27.33 44.68 11.25
N GLU A 191 26.04 44.41 11.46
CA GLU A 191 25.04 45.47 11.71
C GLU A 191 25.30 46.22 13.02
N LYS A 192 25.74 45.52 14.09
CA LYS A 192 26.09 46.19 15.34
C LYS A 192 27.26 47.17 15.14
N ARG A 193 28.32 46.73 14.47
CA ARG A 193 29.48 47.59 14.19
C ARG A 193 29.13 48.85 13.40
N ARG A 194 28.18 48.74 12.45
CA ARG A 194 27.70 49.88 11.66
C ARG A 194 26.81 50.86 12.42
N LYS A 195 26.24 50.47 13.57
CA LYS A 195 25.41 51.35 14.41
C LYS A 195 26.21 52.09 15.48
N ASP A 196 27.41 51.61 15.77
CA ASP A 196 28.34 52.20 16.74
C ASP A 196 29.32 53.22 16.09
N GLU A 197 29.36 53.28 14.74
CA GLU A 197 30.03 54.31 13.92
C GLU A 197 29.08 55.46 13.59
#